data_AF-A0AAE3VT85-F1
#
_entry.id   AF-A0AAE3VT85-F1
#
_cell.length_a   1.000
_cell.length_b   1.000
_cell.length_c   1.000
_cell.angle_alpha   90.00
_cell.angle_beta   90.00
_cell.angle_gamma   90.00
#
_symmetry.space_group_name_H-M   'P 1'
#
loop_
_entity.id
_entity.type
_entity.pdbx_description
1 polymer ?
#
loop_
_entity_poly.entity_id
_entity_poly.type
_entity_poly.pdbx_seq_one_letter_code
_entity_poly.pdbx_strand_id
1 'polypeptide(L)'
;MSDSLIVKIPFSGFYESLWSGEIDLQEEQFAEYEAESDDRQEGIAPELRLDAEEIAEILLRVTGYPAAFDALAKDYVTAFDAWAGDQIGMTKPATRQRYNWETREFETEDYRADSLGLTFESMSSPQFYNFETDRIFCHVPTDTVKALFLLSKRDGHEKLKATIEERCTSRSGFISFYSSDLADWLAKPVEQWDHNELSILLVAVCGEPDDMDIYHMLPDEAGYHAWESAVDWVEYDLRVAAIREEKIAKLRESNPEYDPPYRCPATPDLFEGAR
;
A
#
# COMPACT_ATOMS: atom_id res chain seq x y z
N MET A 1 0.43 -10.26 -27.13
CA MET A 1 0.85 -9.97 -25.74
C MET A 1 1.97 -8.97 -25.87
N SER A 2 1.81 -7.76 -25.34
CA SER A 2 2.89 -6.79 -25.25
C SER A 2 3.99 -7.40 -24.38
N ASP A 3 5.21 -7.41 -24.88
CA ASP A 3 6.37 -7.89 -24.16
C ASP A 3 6.63 -6.99 -22.93
N SER A 4 6.98 -7.59 -21.79
CA SER A 4 7.20 -6.88 -20.53
C SER A 4 8.36 -7.48 -19.75
N LEU A 5 9.07 -6.64 -19.01
CA LEU A 5 10.21 -7.01 -18.16
C LEU A 5 9.85 -6.81 -16.69
N ILE A 6 10.60 -7.43 -15.78
CA ILE A 6 10.43 -7.22 -14.33
C ILE A 6 11.42 -6.17 -13.87
N VAL A 7 10.93 -5.15 -13.18
CA VAL A 7 11.73 -4.10 -12.56
C VAL A 7 11.46 -4.04 -11.07
N LYS A 8 12.51 -3.80 -10.27
CA LYS A 8 12.38 -3.44 -8.86
C LYS A 8 12.21 -1.93 -8.76
N ILE A 9 11.14 -1.44 -8.15
CA ILE A 9 10.94 0.00 -7.96
C ILE A 9 11.58 0.50 -6.64
N PRO A 10 11.95 1.79 -6.54
CA PRO A 10 12.33 2.40 -5.29
C PRO A 10 11.18 2.29 -4.27
N PHE A 11 11.52 1.83 -3.06
CA PHE A 11 10.58 1.68 -1.95
C PHE A 11 11.38 1.65 -0.65
N SER A 12 10.98 2.45 0.34
CA SER A 12 11.62 2.52 1.66
C SER A 12 11.37 1.27 2.52
N GLY A 13 10.32 0.50 2.17
CA GLY A 13 9.90 -0.70 2.88
C GLY A 13 8.88 -0.42 3.97
N PHE A 14 8.29 -1.46 4.56
CA PHE A 14 7.25 -1.28 5.57
C PHE A 14 7.82 -1.07 6.97
N TYR A 15 8.95 -1.68 7.31
CA TYR A 15 9.47 -1.65 8.68
C TYR A 15 9.80 -0.22 9.17
N GLU A 16 9.14 0.21 10.25
CA GLU A 16 9.29 1.54 10.86
C GLU A 16 9.22 2.70 9.84
N SER A 17 8.30 2.58 8.89
CA SER A 17 8.16 3.53 7.77
C SER A 17 6.86 4.33 7.85
N LEU A 18 6.72 5.30 6.95
CA LEU A 18 5.45 5.98 6.68
C LEU A 18 4.32 4.97 6.38
N TRP A 19 4.65 3.89 5.67
CA TRP A 19 3.68 2.92 5.16
C TRP A 19 3.13 1.99 6.25
N SER A 20 3.96 1.55 7.20
CA SER A 20 3.45 0.81 8.37
C SER A 20 2.69 1.75 9.30
N GLY A 21 3.19 2.97 9.49
CA GLY A 21 2.53 3.97 10.34
C GLY A 21 1.14 4.35 9.84
N GLU A 22 0.92 4.34 8.51
CA GLU A 22 -0.41 4.53 7.94
C GLU A 22 -1.37 3.40 8.35
N ILE A 23 -0.95 2.13 8.27
CA ILE A 23 -1.80 0.99 8.68
C ILE A 23 -2.09 1.04 10.20
N ASP A 24 -1.07 1.34 11.00
CA ASP A 24 -1.23 1.47 12.46
C ASP A 24 -2.20 2.61 12.82
N LEU A 25 -2.11 3.74 12.10
CA LEU A 25 -3.01 4.89 12.27
C LEU A 25 -4.48 4.52 11.99
N GLN A 26 -4.74 3.74 10.94
CA GLN A 26 -6.10 3.30 10.62
C GLN A 26 -6.67 2.38 11.71
N GLU A 27 -5.84 1.49 12.25
CA GLU A 27 -6.24 0.60 13.35
C GLU A 27 -6.56 1.40 14.63
N GLU A 28 -5.71 2.36 14.99
CA GLU A 28 -5.91 3.23 16.16
C GLU A 28 -7.17 4.07 16.01
N GLN A 29 -7.35 4.75 14.87
CA GLN A 29 -8.53 5.57 14.61
C GLN A 29 -9.82 4.76 14.64
N PHE A 30 -9.80 3.53 14.12
CA PHE A 30 -10.97 2.67 14.19
C PHE A 30 -11.27 2.23 15.62
N ALA A 31 -10.24 1.87 16.40
CA ALA A 31 -10.42 1.47 17.80
C ALA A 31 -10.99 2.60 18.65
N GLU A 32 -10.49 3.83 18.49
CA GLU A 32 -11.03 5.03 19.12
C GLU A 32 -12.47 5.29 18.69
N TYR A 33 -12.75 5.24 17.39
CA TYR A 33 -14.08 5.49 16.85
C TYR A 33 -15.12 4.48 17.38
N GLU A 34 -14.80 3.18 17.41
CA GLU A 34 -15.69 2.16 17.97
C GLU A 34 -15.89 2.31 19.49
N ALA A 35 -14.86 2.78 20.21
CA ALA A 35 -14.90 2.99 21.65
C ALA A 35 -15.57 4.31 22.09
N GLU A 36 -15.73 5.28 21.19
CA GLU A 36 -16.29 6.59 21.54
C GLU A 36 -17.59 6.94 20.81
N SER A 37 -17.88 6.31 19.67
CA SER A 37 -19.06 6.62 18.88
C SER A 37 -20.35 6.18 19.57
N ASP A 38 -21.21 7.15 19.88
CA ASP A 38 -22.54 6.92 20.45
C ASP A 38 -23.38 5.96 19.58
N ASP A 39 -23.24 6.03 18.25
CA ASP A 39 -23.94 5.15 17.31
C ASP A 39 -23.45 3.69 17.42
N ARG A 40 -22.14 3.48 17.62
CA ARG A 40 -21.55 2.14 17.80
C ARG A 40 -21.87 1.55 19.17
N GLN A 41 -22.13 2.42 20.14
CA GLN A 41 -22.44 2.05 21.52
C GLN A 41 -23.94 2.05 21.84
N GLU A 42 -24.79 2.37 20.86
CA GLU A 42 -26.22 2.44 21.05
C GLU A 42 -26.77 1.07 21.48
N GLY A 43 -27.53 1.05 22.57
CA GLY A 43 -28.09 -0.17 23.13
C GLY A 43 -27.11 -1.05 23.90
N ILE A 44 -25.84 -0.66 24.05
CA ILE A 44 -24.85 -1.37 24.87
C ILE A 44 -24.74 -0.71 26.24
N ALA A 45 -25.02 -1.49 27.29
CA ALA A 45 -24.84 -1.05 28.67
C ALA A 45 -23.39 -0.59 28.91
N PRO A 46 -23.15 0.54 29.62
CA PRO A 46 -21.80 1.09 29.80
C PRO A 46 -20.77 0.07 30.31
N GLU A 47 -21.18 -0.85 31.18
CA GLU A 47 -20.32 -1.87 31.78
C GLU A 47 -19.90 -2.98 30.79
N LEU A 48 -20.58 -3.07 29.63
CA LEU A 48 -20.31 -4.02 28.55
C LEU A 48 -19.63 -3.39 27.34
N ARG A 49 -19.44 -2.07 27.35
CA ARG A 49 -18.69 -1.38 26.29
C ARG A 49 -17.22 -1.79 26.37
N LEU A 50 -16.60 -1.93 25.21
CA LEU A 50 -15.16 -2.13 25.13
C LEU A 50 -14.50 -0.76 25.04
N ASP A 51 -13.35 -0.60 25.69
CA ASP A 51 -12.50 0.57 25.47
C ASP A 51 -11.61 0.38 24.24
N ALA A 52 -10.93 1.45 23.83
CA ALA A 52 -10.07 1.43 22.64
C ALA A 52 -8.92 0.43 22.77
N GLU A 53 -8.40 0.18 23.98
CA GLU A 53 -7.32 -0.77 24.22
C GLU A 53 -7.80 -2.21 23.98
N GLU A 54 -8.97 -2.58 24.52
CA GLU A 54 -9.59 -3.88 24.29
C GLU A 54 -9.89 -4.10 22.79
N ILE A 55 -10.32 -3.07 22.07
CA ILE A 55 -10.60 -3.16 20.63
C ILE A 55 -9.31 -3.33 19.84
N ALA A 56 -8.28 -2.53 20.13
CA ALA A 56 -6.96 -2.65 19.50
C ALA A 56 -6.35 -4.04 19.73
N GLU A 57 -6.47 -4.61 20.94
CA GLU A 57 -5.99 -5.97 21.21
C GLU A 57 -6.70 -7.05 20.38
N ILE A 58 -7.98 -6.85 20.05
CA ILE A 58 -8.71 -7.74 19.14
C ILE A 58 -8.17 -7.57 17.72
N LEU A 59 -8.08 -6.33 17.23
CA LEU A 59 -7.61 -6.00 15.88
C LEU A 59 -6.23 -6.57 15.61
N LEU A 60 -5.25 -6.35 16.50
CA LEU A 60 -3.91 -6.93 16.42
C LEU A 60 -3.88 -8.45 16.18
N ARG A 61 -4.93 -9.19 16.61
CA ARG A 61 -5.04 -10.65 16.46
C ARG A 61 -5.77 -11.10 15.19
N VAL A 62 -6.64 -10.25 14.65
CA VAL A 62 -7.52 -10.59 13.53
C VAL A 62 -7.10 -9.88 12.23
N THR A 63 -6.23 -8.88 12.31
CA THR A 63 -5.64 -8.20 11.16
C THR A 63 -4.53 -9.05 10.56
N GLY A 64 -4.69 -9.42 9.29
CA GLY A 64 -3.65 -10.06 8.50
C GLY A 64 -2.67 -9.03 7.93
N TYR A 65 -1.73 -8.49 8.72
CA TYR A 65 -0.78 -7.44 8.27
C TYR A 65 -0.07 -7.73 6.93
N PRO A 66 0.38 -8.97 6.62
CA PRO A 66 0.95 -9.26 5.30
C PRO A 66 -0.02 -8.98 4.14
N ALA A 67 -1.31 -9.21 4.32
CA ALA A 67 -2.34 -8.90 3.32
C ALA A 67 -2.57 -7.38 3.22
N ALA A 68 -2.57 -6.67 4.35
CA ALA A 68 -2.66 -5.21 4.35
C ALA A 68 -1.47 -4.58 3.60
N PHE A 69 -0.25 -5.04 3.85
CA PHE A 69 0.94 -4.56 3.16
C PHE A 69 0.94 -4.91 1.66
N ASP A 70 0.45 -6.09 1.27
CA ASP A 70 0.29 -6.45 -0.15
C ASP A 70 -0.76 -5.58 -0.87
N ALA A 71 -1.84 -5.22 -0.19
CA ALA A 71 -2.84 -4.28 -0.71
C ALA A 71 -2.23 -2.88 -0.88
N LEU A 72 -1.59 -2.34 0.16
CA LEU A 72 -0.96 -1.02 0.12
C LEU A 72 0.19 -0.95 -0.91
N ALA A 73 0.92 -2.05 -1.11
CA ALA A 73 1.96 -2.13 -2.15
C ALA A 73 1.40 -2.00 -3.57
N LYS A 74 0.17 -2.47 -3.84
CA LYS A 74 -0.48 -2.29 -5.15
C LYS A 74 -0.87 -0.84 -5.38
N ASP A 75 -1.35 -0.16 -4.36
CA ASP A 75 -1.67 1.26 -4.43
C ASP A 75 -0.39 2.10 -4.59
N TYR A 76 0.68 1.73 -3.87
CA TYR A 76 2.00 2.33 -4.06
C TYR A 76 2.50 2.19 -5.50
N VAL A 77 2.36 1.01 -6.13
CA VAL A 77 2.75 0.84 -7.55
C VAL A 77 1.95 1.76 -8.46
N THR A 78 0.66 1.92 -8.20
CA THR A 78 -0.22 2.79 -8.99
C THR A 78 0.20 4.26 -8.85
N ALA A 79 0.45 4.72 -7.62
CA ALA A 79 0.93 6.07 -7.34
C ALA A 79 2.34 6.32 -7.92
N PHE A 80 3.25 5.36 -7.76
CA PHE A 80 4.60 5.45 -8.31
C PHE A 80 4.61 5.45 -9.84
N ASP A 81 3.75 4.67 -10.51
CA ASP A 81 3.61 4.69 -11.96
C ASP A 81 3.20 6.07 -12.48
N ALA A 82 2.24 6.70 -11.80
CA ALA A 82 1.78 8.04 -12.12
C ALA A 82 2.88 9.08 -11.89
N TRP A 83 3.51 9.06 -10.71
CA TRP A 83 4.63 9.93 -10.36
C TRP A 83 5.76 9.84 -11.40
N ALA A 84 6.21 8.62 -11.71
CA ALA A 84 7.33 8.41 -12.61
C ALA A 84 6.99 8.80 -14.06
N GLY A 85 5.72 8.64 -14.46
CA GLY A 85 5.20 9.15 -15.72
C GLY A 85 5.28 10.67 -15.82
N ASP A 86 4.85 11.37 -14.77
CA ASP A 86 4.86 12.84 -14.68
C ASP A 86 6.29 13.39 -14.77
N GLN A 87 7.25 12.79 -14.05
CA GLN A 87 8.65 13.22 -14.04
C GLN A 87 9.29 13.31 -15.43
N ILE A 88 8.83 12.48 -16.37
CA ILE A 88 9.38 12.41 -17.73
C ILE A 88 8.38 12.84 -18.81
N GLY A 89 7.18 13.26 -18.43
CA GLY A 89 6.08 13.62 -19.33
C GLY A 89 5.61 12.44 -20.19
N MET A 90 5.64 11.21 -19.67
CA MET A 90 5.12 10.03 -20.35
C MET A 90 3.69 9.76 -19.92
N THR A 91 2.79 9.70 -20.91
CA THR A 91 1.37 9.44 -20.66
C THR A 91 0.89 8.17 -21.37
N LYS A 92 -0.09 7.48 -20.78
CA LYS A 92 -0.84 6.37 -21.40
C LYS A 92 -2.31 6.74 -21.58
N PRO A 93 -3.01 6.19 -22.60
CA PRO A 93 -4.47 6.30 -22.68
C PRO A 93 -5.12 5.69 -21.44
N ALA A 94 -6.05 6.41 -20.84
CA ALA A 94 -6.80 5.98 -19.67
C ALA A 94 -8.26 6.43 -19.77
N THR A 95 -9.11 5.86 -18.92
CA THR A 95 -10.54 6.20 -18.85
C THR A 95 -10.93 6.44 -17.41
N ARG A 96 -11.80 7.42 -17.16
CA ARG A 96 -12.34 7.69 -15.82
C ARG A 96 -13.85 7.91 -15.87
N GLN A 97 -14.52 7.62 -14.76
CA GLN A 97 -15.91 8.01 -14.55
C GLN A 97 -15.94 9.45 -14.06
N ARG A 98 -16.71 10.30 -14.74
CA ARG A 98 -16.92 11.70 -14.35
C ARG A 98 -18.40 11.92 -14.10
N TYR A 99 -18.75 12.40 -12.92
CA TYR A 99 -20.12 12.79 -12.63
C TYR A 99 -20.47 14.08 -13.38
N ASN A 100 -21.49 14.04 -14.22
CA ASN A 100 -22.02 15.21 -14.89
C ASN A 100 -23.16 15.80 -14.04
N TRP A 101 -22.96 17.01 -13.51
CA TRP A 101 -23.92 17.68 -12.63
C TRP A 101 -25.19 18.16 -13.35
N GLU A 102 -25.14 18.36 -14.67
CA GLU A 102 -26.29 18.76 -15.49
C GLU A 102 -27.22 17.59 -15.77
N THR A 103 -26.66 16.44 -16.15
CA THR A 103 -27.43 15.23 -16.47
C THR A 103 -27.67 14.35 -15.24
N ARG A 104 -26.91 14.56 -14.16
CA ARG A 104 -26.87 13.73 -12.95
C ARG A 104 -26.50 12.27 -13.22
N GLU A 105 -25.75 12.03 -14.30
CA GLU A 105 -25.29 10.72 -14.73
C GLU A 105 -23.76 10.65 -14.70
N PHE A 106 -23.22 9.44 -14.57
CA PHE A 106 -21.80 9.18 -14.75
C PHE A 106 -21.50 9.00 -16.24
N GLU A 107 -20.51 9.74 -16.72
CA GLU A 107 -20.02 9.65 -18.08
C GLU A 107 -18.59 9.08 -18.07
N THR A 108 -18.31 8.16 -18.99
CA THR A 108 -16.93 7.71 -19.24
C THR A 108 -16.20 8.76 -20.07
N GLU A 109 -15.06 9.23 -19.56
CA GLU A 109 -14.18 10.17 -20.25
C GLU A 109 -12.85 9.49 -20.59
N ASP A 110 -12.46 9.55 -21.87
CA ASP A 110 -11.13 9.17 -22.33
C ASP A 110 -10.14 10.32 -22.06
N TYR A 111 -9.02 10.01 -21.42
CA TYR A 111 -7.96 10.98 -21.14
C TYR A 111 -6.56 10.36 -21.29
N ARG A 112 -5.53 11.15 -21.03
CA ARG A 112 -4.15 10.66 -20.93
C ARG A 112 -3.69 10.81 -19.49
N ALA A 113 -3.39 9.70 -18.84
CA ALA A 113 -2.82 9.67 -17.50
C ALA A 113 -1.30 9.67 -17.62
N ASP A 114 -0.61 10.42 -16.76
CA ASP A 114 0.82 10.22 -16.54
C ASP A 114 1.04 8.80 -16.04
N SER A 115 1.87 8.04 -16.75
CA SER A 115 2.03 6.60 -16.52
C SER A 115 3.19 6.04 -17.34
N LEU A 116 4.02 5.22 -16.69
CA LEU A 116 4.98 4.36 -17.38
C LEU A 116 4.32 3.06 -17.87
N GLY A 117 3.16 2.73 -17.31
CA GLY A 117 2.40 1.50 -17.58
C GLY A 117 2.87 0.33 -16.71
N LEU A 118 3.36 0.62 -15.50
CA LEU A 118 3.75 -0.39 -14.53
C LEU A 118 2.52 -1.12 -14.00
N THR A 119 2.67 -2.43 -13.77
CA THR A 119 1.66 -3.22 -13.07
C THR A 119 2.33 -4.05 -11.99
N PHE A 120 1.70 -4.10 -10.81
CA PHE A 120 2.19 -4.89 -9.68
C PHE A 120 2.41 -6.36 -10.07
N GLU A 121 3.55 -6.92 -9.68
CA GLU A 121 3.88 -8.34 -9.87
C GLU A 121 3.92 -9.05 -8.52
N SER A 122 4.82 -8.62 -7.64
CA SER A 122 4.94 -9.17 -6.30
C SER A 122 5.62 -8.22 -5.33
N MET A 123 5.46 -8.51 -4.04
CA MET A 123 6.24 -7.93 -2.96
C MET A 123 7.06 -9.03 -2.29
N SER A 124 8.31 -8.71 -1.96
CA SER A 124 9.20 -9.61 -1.20
C SER A 124 9.59 -8.94 0.11
N SER A 125 9.10 -9.51 1.21
CA SER A 125 9.48 -9.12 2.57
C SER A 125 10.58 -10.03 3.11
N PRO A 126 11.62 -9.50 3.75
CA PRO A 126 12.66 -10.32 4.38
C PRO A 126 12.09 -11.05 5.60
N GLN A 127 12.66 -12.23 5.92
CA GLN A 127 12.31 -12.93 7.16
C GLN A 127 12.76 -12.16 8.42
N PHE A 128 13.87 -11.42 8.30
CA PHE A 128 14.43 -10.60 9.38
C PHE A 128 14.91 -9.25 8.84
N TYR A 129 14.43 -8.16 9.44
CA TYR A 129 14.75 -6.77 9.06
C TYR A 129 16.08 -6.28 9.63
N ASN A 130 17.17 -7.00 9.36
CA ASN A 130 18.50 -6.62 9.86
C ASN A 130 19.33 -5.84 8.82
N PHE A 131 19.24 -6.24 7.54
CA PHE A 131 20.03 -5.68 6.44
C PHE A 131 19.24 -5.54 5.13
N GLU A 132 17.98 -5.96 5.14
CA GLU A 132 17.09 -5.91 3.99
C GLU A 132 15.75 -5.37 4.45
N THR A 133 15.08 -4.70 3.53
CA THR A 133 13.72 -4.18 3.68
C THR A 133 12.87 -4.74 2.55
N ASP A 134 11.56 -4.51 2.60
CA ASP A 134 10.62 -4.94 1.58
C ASP A 134 11.01 -4.44 0.18
N ARG A 135 10.75 -5.26 -0.83
CA ARG A 135 11.02 -4.92 -2.23
C ARG A 135 9.76 -5.14 -3.04
N ILE A 136 9.42 -4.16 -3.86
CA ILE A 136 8.29 -4.23 -4.78
C ILE A 136 8.80 -4.47 -6.21
N PHE A 137 8.22 -5.47 -6.86
CA PHE A 137 8.49 -5.82 -8.25
C PHE A 137 7.28 -5.51 -9.11
N CYS A 138 7.54 -4.97 -10.29
CA CYS A 138 6.51 -4.61 -11.26
C CYS A 138 6.86 -5.16 -12.63
N HIS A 139 5.83 -5.47 -13.42
CA HIS A 139 5.99 -5.57 -14.85
C HIS A 139 6.07 -4.17 -15.46
N VAL A 140 7.06 -3.97 -16.33
CA VAL A 140 7.23 -2.75 -17.13
C VAL A 140 7.16 -3.11 -18.62
N PRO A 141 6.39 -2.39 -19.45
CA PRO A 141 6.36 -2.66 -20.89
C PRO A 141 7.72 -2.47 -21.53
N THR A 142 8.14 -3.38 -22.43
CA THR A 142 9.45 -3.31 -23.10
C THR A 142 9.64 -1.98 -23.84
N ASP A 143 8.58 -1.41 -24.43
CA ASP A 143 8.64 -0.11 -25.10
C ASP A 143 8.87 1.06 -24.13
N THR A 144 8.35 0.96 -22.90
CA THR A 144 8.64 1.93 -21.82
C THR A 144 10.11 1.85 -21.44
N VAL A 145 10.68 0.65 -21.27
CA VAL A 145 12.11 0.47 -20.96
C VAL A 145 13.00 1.07 -22.05
N LYS A 146 12.67 0.82 -23.32
CA LYS A 146 13.38 1.44 -24.46
C LYS A 146 13.27 2.96 -24.43
N ALA A 147 12.10 3.51 -24.10
CA ALA A 147 11.91 4.94 -23.98
C ALA A 147 12.76 5.55 -22.85
N LEU A 148 12.81 4.93 -21.67
CA LEU A 148 13.68 5.34 -20.55
C LEU A 148 15.16 5.32 -20.99
N PHE A 149 15.59 4.26 -21.68
CA PHE A 149 16.96 4.16 -22.18
C PHE A 149 17.29 5.23 -23.23
N LEU A 150 16.34 5.56 -24.11
CA LEU A 150 16.48 6.66 -25.07
C LEU A 150 16.52 8.03 -24.38
N LEU A 151 15.78 8.23 -23.29
CA LEU A 151 15.86 9.43 -22.47
C LEU A 151 17.23 9.56 -21.83
N SER A 152 17.76 8.48 -21.25
CA SER A 152 19.12 8.43 -20.71
C SER A 152 20.18 8.72 -21.78
N LYS A 153 19.96 8.39 -23.06
CA LYS A 153 20.91 8.75 -24.14
C LYS A 153 20.99 10.26 -24.41
N ARG A 154 19.96 11.04 -24.06
CA ARG A 154 19.89 12.47 -24.43
C ARG A 154 20.96 13.32 -23.75
N ASP A 155 21.36 12.94 -22.54
CA ASP A 155 22.47 13.56 -21.81
C ASP A 155 23.78 12.75 -21.94
N GLY A 156 23.85 11.84 -22.92
CA GLY A 156 25.03 10.98 -23.09
C GLY A 156 25.21 9.95 -21.97
N HIS A 157 24.14 9.59 -21.26
CA HIS A 157 24.14 8.70 -20.10
C HIS A 157 24.83 9.26 -18.85
N GLU A 158 24.99 10.58 -18.74
CA GLU A 158 25.69 11.21 -17.61
C GLU A 158 25.03 10.88 -16.26
N LYS A 159 23.70 11.02 -16.16
CA LYS A 159 22.97 10.67 -14.93
C LYS A 159 23.00 9.18 -14.62
N LEU A 160 22.89 8.34 -15.64
CA LEU A 160 22.95 6.88 -15.49
C LEU A 160 24.32 6.45 -14.97
N LYS A 161 25.40 7.01 -15.54
CA LYS A 161 26.76 6.77 -15.07
C LYS A 161 26.92 7.15 -13.59
N ALA A 162 26.49 8.36 -13.22
CA ALA A 162 26.57 8.82 -11.83
C ALA A 162 25.81 7.90 -10.87
N THR A 163 24.60 7.46 -11.26
CA THR A 163 23.76 6.57 -10.45
C THR A 163 24.40 5.17 -10.30
N ILE A 164 24.99 4.63 -11.37
CA ILE A 164 25.75 3.36 -11.33
C ILE A 164 26.97 3.50 -10.41
N GLU A 165 27.75 4.56 -10.54
CA GLU A 165 28.92 4.82 -9.69
C GLU A 165 28.51 4.92 -8.21
N GLU A 166 27.42 5.63 -7.90
CA GLU A 166 26.94 5.75 -6.52
C GLU A 166 26.49 4.41 -5.92
N ARG A 167 25.69 3.63 -6.67
CA ARG A 167 25.03 2.42 -6.16
C ARG A 167 25.86 1.15 -6.27
N CYS A 168 26.83 1.10 -7.19
CA CYS A 168 27.62 -0.10 -7.49
C CYS A 168 29.09 0.02 -7.06
N THR A 169 29.53 1.15 -6.49
CA THR A 169 30.89 1.26 -5.94
C THR A 169 31.00 0.52 -4.61
N SER A 170 31.84 -0.51 -4.57
CA SER A 170 32.15 -1.22 -3.32
C SER A 170 32.87 -0.30 -2.32
N ARG A 171 32.49 -0.37 -1.05
CA ARG A 171 33.06 0.41 0.07
C ARG A 171 33.15 -0.45 1.33
N SER A 172 33.82 0.05 2.38
CA SER A 172 33.90 -0.69 3.64
C SER A 172 32.48 -1.00 4.16
N GLY A 173 32.18 -2.28 4.37
CA GLY A 173 30.85 -2.75 4.77
C GLY A 173 29.84 -2.97 3.63
N PHE A 174 30.21 -2.74 2.36
CA PHE A 174 29.34 -2.95 1.20
C PHE A 174 30.14 -3.45 -0.02
N ILE A 175 29.84 -4.67 -0.47
CA ILE A 175 30.40 -5.21 -1.71
C ILE A 175 29.30 -5.28 -2.77
N SER A 176 29.50 -4.58 -3.88
CA SER A 176 28.60 -4.65 -5.03
C SER A 176 28.98 -5.84 -5.90
N PHE A 177 27.97 -6.57 -6.37
CA PHE A 177 28.12 -7.60 -7.40
C PHE A 177 27.97 -7.05 -8.84
N TYR A 178 27.62 -5.76 -8.97
CA TYR A 178 27.48 -5.06 -10.24
C TYR A 178 28.72 -4.21 -10.53
N SER A 179 29.09 -4.10 -11.81
CA SER A 179 30.16 -3.21 -12.25
C SER A 179 29.78 -1.74 -12.05
N SER A 180 30.73 -0.92 -11.62
CA SER A 180 30.57 0.53 -11.54
C SER A 180 30.93 1.25 -12.86
N ASP A 181 31.35 0.52 -13.90
CA ASP A 181 31.68 1.09 -15.22
C ASP A 181 30.49 1.00 -16.18
N LEU A 182 29.99 2.15 -16.63
CA LEU A 182 28.91 2.24 -17.62
C LEU A 182 29.18 1.40 -18.89
N ALA A 183 30.44 1.26 -19.31
CA ALA A 183 30.78 0.50 -20.52
C ALA A 183 30.34 -0.98 -20.41
N ASP A 184 30.45 -1.58 -19.22
CA ASP A 184 30.04 -2.96 -18.98
C ASP A 184 28.53 -3.14 -19.10
N TRP A 185 27.76 -2.12 -18.69
CA TRP A 185 26.30 -2.11 -18.78
C TRP A 185 25.83 -1.98 -20.23
N LEU A 186 26.48 -1.11 -21.00
CA LEU A 186 26.19 -0.87 -22.42
C LEU A 186 26.66 -2.01 -23.34
N ALA A 187 27.47 -2.94 -22.83
CA ALA A 187 27.92 -4.12 -23.58
C ALA A 187 26.78 -5.10 -23.89
N LYS A 188 25.66 -5.02 -23.15
CA LYS A 188 24.45 -5.83 -23.38
C LYS A 188 23.23 -4.96 -23.67
N PRO A 189 22.27 -5.45 -24.49
CA PRO A 189 21.05 -4.72 -24.78
C PRO A 189 20.19 -4.55 -23.52
N VAL A 190 19.44 -3.44 -23.44
CA VAL A 190 18.65 -3.06 -22.26
C VAL A 190 17.56 -4.09 -21.93
N GLU A 191 17.09 -4.83 -22.93
CA GLU A 191 16.11 -5.91 -22.76
C GLU A 191 16.67 -7.14 -22.01
N GLN A 192 17.99 -7.22 -21.85
CA GLN A 192 18.68 -8.26 -21.07
C GLN A 192 19.13 -7.76 -19.70
N TRP A 193 18.72 -6.55 -19.31
CA TRP A 193 18.99 -6.03 -17.98
C TRP A 193 18.07 -6.71 -16.96
N ASP A 194 18.63 -7.02 -15.79
CA ASP A 194 17.85 -7.58 -14.68
C ASP A 194 17.03 -6.49 -13.96
N HIS A 195 16.23 -6.91 -12.99
CA HIS A 195 15.34 -6.01 -12.25
C HIS A 195 16.06 -4.90 -11.47
N ASN A 196 17.31 -5.11 -11.04
CA ASN A 196 18.11 -4.09 -10.34
C ASN A 196 18.76 -3.13 -11.34
N GLU A 197 19.24 -3.65 -12.46
CA GLU A 197 19.79 -2.82 -13.53
C GLU A 197 18.72 -1.88 -14.12
N LEU A 198 17.50 -2.41 -14.31
CA LEU A 198 16.34 -1.62 -14.72
C LEU A 198 15.91 -0.62 -13.62
N SER A 199 16.03 -0.99 -12.35
CA SER A 199 15.80 -0.07 -11.22
C SER A 199 16.74 1.14 -11.25
N ILE A 200 18.02 0.90 -11.56
CA ILE A 200 19.03 1.96 -11.67
C ILE A 200 18.74 2.87 -12.87
N LEU A 201 18.32 2.32 -14.01
CA LEU A 201 17.87 3.13 -15.15
C LEU A 201 16.68 4.01 -14.78
N LEU A 202 15.69 3.44 -14.08
CA LEU A 202 14.49 4.14 -13.64
C LEU A 202 14.85 5.32 -12.74
N VAL A 203 15.66 5.11 -11.70
CA VAL A 203 16.11 6.18 -10.79
C VAL A 203 16.94 7.22 -11.53
N ALA A 204 17.85 6.82 -12.42
CA ALA A 204 18.67 7.76 -13.17
C ALA A 204 17.85 8.70 -14.08
N VAL A 205 16.69 8.23 -14.56
CA VAL A 205 15.85 8.95 -15.52
C VAL A 205 14.74 9.73 -14.83
N CYS A 206 14.02 9.11 -13.88
CA CYS A 206 12.88 9.69 -13.17
C CYS A 206 13.30 10.43 -11.89
N GLY A 207 14.48 10.13 -11.33
CA GLY A 207 14.88 10.57 -10.00
C GLY A 207 14.54 9.56 -8.90
N GLU A 208 14.93 9.88 -7.67
CA GLU A 208 14.51 9.16 -6.47
C GLU A 208 13.22 9.80 -5.97
N PRO A 209 12.13 9.03 -5.76
CA PRO A 209 10.93 9.59 -5.12
C PRO A 209 11.20 9.85 -3.63
N ASP A 210 10.61 10.91 -3.10
CA ASP A 210 10.37 11.02 -1.67
C ASP A 210 9.09 10.25 -1.29
N ASP A 211 9.05 9.60 -0.13
CA ASP A 211 7.87 8.83 0.29
C ASP A 211 6.62 9.73 0.38
N MET A 212 6.77 11.01 0.75
CA MET A 212 5.65 11.95 0.79
C MET A 212 5.12 12.28 -0.61
N ASP A 213 5.98 12.35 -1.62
CA ASP A 213 5.56 12.58 -3.01
C ASP A 213 4.63 11.46 -3.48
N ILE A 214 4.97 10.21 -3.14
CA ILE A 214 4.15 9.05 -3.48
C ILE A 214 2.89 8.99 -2.61
N TYR A 215 3.02 9.28 -1.32
CA TYR A 215 1.88 9.29 -0.39
C TYR A 215 0.78 10.24 -0.86
N HIS A 216 1.14 11.43 -1.34
CA HIS A 216 0.17 12.40 -1.87
C HIS A 216 -0.46 12.00 -3.21
N MET A 217 0.05 10.97 -3.87
CA MET A 217 -0.51 10.41 -5.09
C MET A 217 -1.30 9.12 -4.87
N LEU A 218 -1.33 8.59 -3.64
CA LEU A 218 -2.19 7.46 -3.31
C LEU A 218 -3.67 7.84 -3.52
N PRO A 219 -4.52 6.87 -3.91
CA PRO A 219 -5.96 7.05 -3.83
C PRO A 219 -6.37 7.49 -2.42
N ASP A 220 -7.40 8.34 -2.34
CA ASP A 220 -8.05 8.64 -1.06
C ASP A 220 -8.43 7.31 -0.38
N GLU A 221 -8.22 7.22 0.93
CA GLU A 221 -8.54 6.02 1.73
C GLU A 221 -7.72 4.75 1.39
N ALA A 222 -6.63 4.84 0.61
CA ALA A 222 -5.80 3.66 0.28
C ALA A 222 -5.32 2.91 1.54
N GLY A 223 -4.83 3.63 2.55
CA GLY A 223 -4.44 3.05 3.84
C GLY A 223 -5.60 2.34 4.54
N TYR A 224 -6.77 3.00 4.59
CA TYR A 224 -7.98 2.46 5.19
C TYR A 224 -8.44 1.18 4.47
N HIS A 225 -8.56 1.19 3.14
CA HIS A 225 -8.97 0.02 2.37
C HIS A 225 -7.99 -1.15 2.47
N ALA A 226 -6.68 -0.85 2.48
CA ALA A 226 -5.64 -1.86 2.68
C ALA A 226 -5.79 -2.55 4.05
N TRP A 227 -5.97 -1.76 5.11
CA TRP A 227 -6.21 -2.27 6.45
C TRP A 227 -7.56 -3.02 6.56
N GLU A 228 -8.67 -2.39 6.17
CA GLU A 228 -10.03 -2.92 6.27
C GLU A 228 -10.19 -4.27 5.57
N SER A 229 -9.60 -4.41 4.38
CA SER A 229 -9.64 -5.66 3.61
C SER A 229 -8.82 -6.80 4.22
N ALA A 230 -7.90 -6.47 5.14
CA ALA A 230 -7.04 -7.42 5.83
C ALA A 230 -7.57 -7.85 7.21
N VAL A 231 -8.61 -7.19 7.74
CA VAL A 231 -9.26 -7.55 9.00
C VAL A 231 -10.22 -8.72 8.81
N ASP A 232 -10.07 -9.79 9.59
CA ASP A 232 -11.10 -10.82 9.71
C ASP A 232 -12.25 -10.32 10.58
N TRP A 233 -13.21 -9.63 9.95
CA TRP A 233 -14.38 -9.05 10.61
C TRP A 233 -15.28 -10.10 11.29
N VAL A 234 -15.28 -11.34 10.81
CA VAL A 234 -16.07 -12.41 11.43
C VAL A 234 -15.44 -12.82 12.76
N GLU A 235 -14.12 -13.05 12.78
CA GLU A 235 -13.39 -13.35 14.01
C GLU A 235 -13.38 -12.15 14.97
N TYR A 236 -13.32 -10.92 14.44
CA TYR A 236 -13.47 -9.69 15.23
C TYR A 236 -14.78 -9.71 16.03
N ASP A 237 -15.91 -9.89 15.35
CA ASP A 237 -17.24 -9.91 15.98
C ASP A 237 -17.37 -11.02 17.04
N LEU A 238 -16.80 -12.20 16.75
CA LEU A 238 -16.78 -13.32 17.69
C LEU A 238 -15.99 -12.98 18.96
N ARG A 239 -14.84 -12.31 18.83
CA ARG A 239 -14.02 -11.90 19.98
C ARG A 239 -14.68 -10.81 20.80
N VAL A 240 -15.28 -9.82 20.15
CA VAL A 240 -16.06 -8.78 20.82
C VAL A 240 -17.20 -9.41 21.63
N ALA A 241 -17.92 -10.37 21.04
CA ALA A 241 -18.98 -11.10 21.74
C ALA A 241 -18.44 -11.87 22.95
N ALA A 242 -17.32 -12.58 22.82
CA ALA A 242 -16.69 -13.32 23.90
C ALA A 242 -16.27 -12.42 25.08
N ILE A 243 -15.63 -11.27 24.81
CA ILE A 243 -15.25 -10.30 25.86
C ILE A 243 -16.49 -9.77 26.58
N ARG A 244 -17.57 -9.49 25.85
CA ARG A 244 -18.84 -9.06 26.46
C ARG A 244 -19.45 -10.16 27.34
N GLU A 245 -19.40 -11.42 26.91
CA GLU A 245 -19.84 -12.55 27.74
C GLU A 245 -19.01 -12.67 29.02
N GLU A 246 -17.70 -12.47 28.96
CA GLU A 246 -16.83 -12.42 30.15
C GLU A 246 -17.19 -11.26 31.09
N LYS A 247 -17.46 -10.07 30.55
CA LYS A 247 -17.92 -8.92 31.33
C LYS A 247 -19.27 -9.22 32.00
N ILE A 248 -20.22 -9.84 31.28
CA ILE A 248 -21.50 -10.29 31.85
C ILE A 248 -21.28 -11.31 32.98
N ALA A 249 -20.40 -12.29 32.78
CA ALA A 249 -20.09 -13.29 33.79
C ALA A 249 -19.53 -12.64 35.07
N LYS A 250 -18.58 -11.70 34.94
CA LYS A 250 -18.02 -10.92 36.06
C LYS A 250 -19.09 -10.08 36.77
N LEU A 251 -20.01 -9.46 36.03
CA LEU A 251 -21.12 -8.71 36.63
C LEU A 251 -22.05 -9.65 37.42
N ARG A 252 -22.33 -10.85 36.90
CA ARG A 252 -23.15 -11.86 37.59
C ARG A 252 -22.51 -12.42 38.87
N GLU A 253 -21.19 -12.42 38.99
CA GLU A 253 -20.51 -12.76 40.26
C GLU A 253 -20.84 -11.73 41.36
N SER A 254 -20.92 -10.45 41.00
CA SER A 254 -21.26 -9.36 41.92
C SER A 254 -22.77 -9.15 42.11
N ASN A 255 -23.57 -9.50 41.10
CA ASN A 255 -25.02 -9.36 41.07
C ASN A 255 -25.64 -10.57 40.33
N PRO A 256 -25.99 -11.66 41.03
CA PRO A 256 -26.50 -12.89 40.40
C PRO A 256 -27.78 -12.74 39.58
N GLU A 257 -28.56 -11.69 39.83
CA GLU A 257 -29.78 -11.36 39.08
C GLU A 257 -29.52 -10.45 37.87
N TYR A 258 -28.25 -10.10 37.60
CA TYR A 258 -27.89 -9.28 36.46
C TYR A 258 -28.24 -10.00 35.14
N ASP A 259 -29.19 -9.39 34.44
CA ASP A 259 -29.56 -9.72 33.08
C ASP A 259 -29.31 -8.48 32.21
N PRO A 260 -28.44 -8.58 31.18
CA PRO A 260 -28.22 -7.44 30.29
C PRO A 260 -29.54 -7.03 29.61
N PRO A 261 -29.78 -5.73 29.40
CA PRO A 261 -30.97 -5.28 28.69
C PRO A 261 -31.06 -5.97 27.32
N TYR A 262 -32.27 -6.47 26.98
CA TYR A 262 -32.52 -7.21 25.75
C TYR A 262 -32.02 -6.42 24.53
N ARG A 263 -31.05 -7.00 23.82
CA ARG A 263 -30.63 -6.53 22.50
C ARG A 263 -31.58 -7.12 21.46
N CYS A 264 -32.17 -6.30 20.60
CA CYS A 264 -32.74 -6.83 19.36
C CYS A 264 -31.58 -7.47 18.58
N PRO A 265 -31.59 -8.79 18.31
CA PRO A 265 -30.44 -9.48 17.71
C PRO A 265 -30.16 -9.06 16.25
N ALA A 266 -31.00 -8.18 15.70
CA ALA A 266 -30.78 -7.53 14.43
C ALA A 266 -31.43 -6.14 14.50
N THR A 267 -30.64 -5.09 14.46
CA THR A 267 -30.91 -4.11 13.43
C THR A 267 -30.19 -4.70 12.23
N PRO A 268 -30.87 -5.37 11.28
CA PRO A 268 -30.26 -5.56 9.98
C PRO A 268 -29.80 -4.17 9.56
N ASP A 269 -28.55 -4.05 9.13
CA ASP A 269 -28.09 -2.86 8.46
C ASP A 269 -29.15 -2.56 7.39
N LEU A 270 -29.97 -1.52 7.58
CA LEU A 270 -30.95 -1.07 6.57
C LEU A 270 -30.22 -0.55 5.31
N PHE A 271 -28.89 -0.68 5.28
CA PHE A 271 -27.95 -0.34 4.24
C PHE A 271 -27.20 -1.55 3.65
N GLU A 272 -27.71 -2.79 3.77
CA GLU A 272 -27.24 -3.95 2.96
C GLU A 272 -27.43 -3.78 1.42
N GLY A 273 -27.71 -2.56 0.94
CA GLY A 273 -27.81 -2.21 -0.47
C GLY A 273 -26.87 -1.08 -0.93
N ALA A 274 -25.90 -0.66 -0.11
CA ALA A 274 -24.90 0.34 -0.50
C ALA A 274 -23.52 -0.02 0.06
N ARG A 275 -22.97 -1.17 -0.35
CA ARG A 275 -21.54 -1.48 -0.32
C ARG A 275 -21.17 -2.10 -1.66
#